data_AF-A0A961UQF3-F1
#
_entry.id   AF-A0A961UQF3-F1
#
_cell.length_a   1.000
_cell.length_b   1.000
_cell.length_c   1.000
_cell.angle_alpha   90.00
_cell.angle_beta   90.00
_cell.angle_gamma   90.00
#
_symmetry.space_group_name_H-M   'P 1'
#
loop_
_entity.id
_entity.type
_entity.pdbx_description
1 polymer ?
#
loop_
_entity_poly.entity_id
_entity_poly.type
_entity_poly.pdbx_seq_one_letter_code
_entity_poly.pdbx_strand_id
1 'polypeptide(L)' 'MATAVRDQKSSPGEVMDPSDPAHVASYIEEMTAELVPMAQSGGMDFLAYLLELARMEAQTRANEPIIDENG' A
#
# COMPACT_ATOMS: atom_id res chain seq x y z
N MET A 1 14.53 -10.46 -21.65
CA MET A 1 14.39 -10.27 -20.19
C MET A 1 14.83 -8.87 -19.86
N ALA A 2 13.91 -7.97 -19.53
CA ALA A 2 14.22 -6.62 -19.11
C ALA A 2 13.43 -6.33 -17.83
N THR A 3 14.15 -6.32 -16.71
CA THR A 3 13.60 -5.93 -15.40
C THR A 3 13.64 -4.41 -15.35
N ALA A 4 12.49 -3.76 -15.50
CA ALA A 4 12.38 -2.33 -15.25
C ALA A 4 12.22 -2.11 -13.74
N VAL A 5 13.29 -1.65 -13.10
CA VAL A 5 13.23 -1.07 -11.76
C VAL A 5 12.46 0.25 -11.89
N ARG A 6 11.23 0.32 -11.36
CA ARG A 6 10.47 1.58 -11.36
C ARG A 6 11.02 2.49 -10.28
N ASP A 7 11.63 3.58 -10.73
CA ASP A 7 11.89 4.79 -9.97
C ASP A 7 10.52 5.40 -9.62
N GLN A 8 10.02 5.15 -8.40
CA GLN A 8 8.83 5.83 -7.89
C GLN A 8 9.21 7.27 -7.55
N LYS A 9 9.28 8.10 -8.58
CA LYS A 9 9.29 9.54 -8.43
C LYS A 9 8.04 10.06 -9.11
N SER A 10 6.94 10.15 -8.35
CA SER A 10 5.68 10.73 -8.81
C SER A 10 5.97 12.06 -9.49
N SER A 11 5.58 12.15 -10.76
CA SER A 11 5.75 13.37 -11.54
C SER A 11 4.78 14.43 -10.99
N PRO A 12 5.20 15.70 -10.78
CA PRO A 12 4.30 16.71 -10.26
C PRO A 12 3.17 16.96 -11.28
N GLY A 13 1.96 16.46 -10.99
CA GLY A 13 0.77 16.66 -11.82
C GLY A 13 0.07 15.38 -12.31
N GLU A 14 0.52 14.19 -11.92
CA GLU A 14 -0.24 12.96 -12.16
C GLU A 14 -1.51 12.98 -11.30
N VAL A 15 -2.67 13.08 -11.96
CA VAL A 15 -3.96 13.06 -11.30
C VAL A 15 -4.16 11.65 -10.76
N MET A 16 -3.95 11.50 -9.45
CA MET A 16 -4.10 10.24 -8.73
C MET A 16 -5.52 9.71 -8.96
N ASP A 17 -5.66 8.61 -9.71
CA ASP A 17 -6.95 7.97 -9.90
C ASP A 17 -7.32 7.28 -8.57
N PRO A 18 -8.34 7.76 -7.84
CA PRO A 18 -8.73 7.18 -6.57
C PRO A 18 -9.34 5.78 -6.73
N SER A 19 -9.57 5.32 -7.96
CA SER A 19 -10.06 3.98 -8.27
C SER A 19 -8.95 2.97 -8.59
N ASP A 20 -7.69 3.41 -8.72
CA ASP A 20 -6.56 2.51 -8.96
C ASP A 20 -6.27 1.66 -7.70
N PRO A 21 -6.45 0.32 -7.77
CA PRO A 21 -6.21 -0.57 -6.65
C PRO A 21 -4.78 -0.50 -6.10
N ALA A 22 -3.77 -0.24 -6.95
CA ALA A 22 -2.38 -0.13 -6.51
C ALA A 22 -2.17 1.14 -5.67
N HIS A 23 -2.77 2.27 -6.08
CA HIS A 23 -2.73 3.50 -5.29
C HIS A 23 -3.46 3.37 -3.96
N VAL A 24 -4.64 2.73 -3.93
CA VAL A 24 -5.37 2.47 -2.69
C VAL A 24 -4.55 1.58 -1.76
N ALA A 25 -3.88 0.56 -2.31
CA ALA A 25 -3.01 -0.32 -1.54
C ALA A 25 -1.80 0.45 -0.94
N SER A 26 -1.11 1.27 -1.73
CA SER A 26 -0.01 2.11 -1.21
C SER A 26 -0.49 3.07 -0.11
N TYR A 27 -1.65 3.69 -0.27
CA TYR A 27 -2.22 4.56 0.75
C TYR A 27 -2.51 3.82 2.07
N ILE A 28 -3.07 2.60 1.98
CA ILE A 28 -3.32 1.76 3.17
C ILE A 28 -1.99 1.37 3.84
N GLU A 29 -0.97 1.01 3.06
CA GLU A 29 0.36 0.69 3.60
C GLU A 29 0.94 1.87 4.40
N GLU A 30 0.96 3.06 3.81
CA GLU A 30 1.50 4.26 4.46
C GLU A 30 0.71 4.63 5.73
N MET A 31 -0.62 4.68 5.63
CA MET A 31 -1.48 5.05 6.76
C MET A 31 -1.36 4.05 7.91
N THR A 32 -1.34 2.74 7.62
CA THR A 32 -1.22 1.72 8.67
C THR A 32 0.15 1.77 9.36
N ALA A 33 1.23 2.09 8.64
CA ALA A 33 2.56 2.26 9.22
C ALA A 33 2.60 3.39 10.27
N GLU A 34 1.85 4.47 10.08
CA GLU A 34 1.74 5.55 11.06
C GLU A 34 0.83 5.20 12.26
N LEU A 35 -0.23 4.42 12.02
CA LEU A 35 -1.20 4.07 13.06
C LEU A 35 -0.73 2.97 14.01
N VAL A 36 0.13 2.05 13.56
CA VAL A 36 0.70 0.98 14.42
C VAL A 36 1.38 1.54 15.68
N PRO A 37 2.34 2.49 15.61
CA PRO A 37 2.99 3.01 16.82
C PRO A 37 2.01 3.78 17.72
N MET A 38 1.00 4.45 17.15
CA MET A 38 -0.06 5.08 17.94
C MET A 38 -0.86 4.03 18.72
N ALA A 39 -1.26 2.93 18.08
CA ALA A 39 -2.00 1.85 18.71
C ALA A 39 -1.17 1.16 19.80
N GLN A 40 0.12 0.91 19.54
CA GLN A 40 1.06 0.37 20.53
C GLN A 40 1.21 1.30 21.74
N SER A 41 1.38 2.60 21.51
CA SER A 41 1.50 3.59 22.59
C SER A 41 0.23 3.70 23.45
N GLY A 42 -0.94 3.43 22.85
CA GLY A 42 -2.23 3.40 23.52
C GLY A 42 -2.56 2.06 24.21
N GLY A 43 -1.67 1.07 24.17
CA GLY A 43 -1.93 -0.27 24.74
C GLY A 43 -3.02 -1.05 23.99
N MET A 44 -3.27 -0.71 22.72
CA MET A 44 -4.26 -1.36 21.87
C MET A 44 -3.60 -2.45 21.03
N ASP A 45 -3.00 -3.44 21.67
CA ASP A 45 -2.13 -4.43 21.02
C ASP A 45 -2.85 -5.22 19.90
N PHE A 46 -4.12 -5.57 20.11
CA PHE A 46 -4.90 -6.25 19.08
C PHE A 46 -5.17 -5.36 17.87
N LEU A 47 -5.39 -4.06 18.07
CA LEU A 47 -5.53 -3.11 16.97
C LEU A 47 -4.20 -2.94 16.23
N ALA A 48 -3.08 -2.82 16.95
CA ALA A 48 -1.76 -2.75 16.34
C ALA A 48 -1.47 -3.98 15.47
N TYR A 49 -1.87 -5.17 15.94
CA TYR A 49 -1.80 -6.40 15.15
C TYR A 49 -2.63 -6.33 13.86
N LEU A 50 -3.90 -5.89 13.94
CA LEU A 50 -4.76 -5.78 12.76
C LEU A 50 -4.21 -4.77 11.75
N LEU A 51 -3.65 -3.65 12.22
CA LEU A 51 -3.03 -2.64 11.37
C LEU A 51 -1.78 -3.18 10.67
N GLU A 52 -0.93 -3.93 11.38
CA GLU A 52 0.25 -4.55 10.78
C GLU A 52 -0.12 -5.61 9.74
N LEU A 53 -1.15 -6.42 10.02
CA LEU A 53 -1.67 -7.39 9.05
C LEU A 53 -2.18 -6.70 7.78
N ALA A 54 -2.99 -5.64 7.94
CA ALA A 54 -3.49 -4.86 6.82
C ALA A 54 -2.35 -4.22 6.00
N ARG A 55 -1.30 -3.72 6.66
CA ARG A 55 -0.09 -3.20 6.01
C ARG A 55 0.58 -4.24 5.12
N MET A 56 0.78 -5.45 5.64
CA MET A 56 1.41 -6.56 4.90
C MET A 56 0.58 -6.98 3.68
N GLU A 57 -0.75 -7.04 3.83
CA GLU A 57 -1.65 -7.35 2.71
C GLU A 57 -1.62 -6.25 1.65
N ALA A 58 -1.65 -4.98 2.06
CA ALA A 58 -1.61 -3.83 1.17
C ALA A 58 -0.28 -3.78 0.39
N GLN A 59 0.85 -4.01 1.06
CA GLN A 59 2.16 -4.11 0.43
C GLN A 59 2.21 -5.24 -0.61
N THR A 60 1.54 -6.37 -0.33
CA THR A 60 1.46 -7.48 -1.29
C THR A 60 0.64 -7.08 -2.53
N ARG A 61 -0.51 -6.42 -2.33
CA ARG A 61 -1.41 -5.98 -3.42
C ARG A 61 -0.81 -4.87 -4.28
N ALA A 62 -0.09 -3.91 -3.69
CA ALA A 62 0.58 -2.85 -4.43
C ALA A 62 1.65 -3.39 -5.40
N ASN A 63 2.20 -4.57 -5.10
CA ASN A 63 3.21 -5.25 -5.91
C ASN A 63 2.63 -6.34 -6.83
N GLU A 64 1.32 -6.60 -6.78
CA GLU A 64 0.68 -7.59 -7.63
C GLU A 64 0.60 -7.03 -9.07
N PRO A 65 1.13 -7.76 -10.08
CA PRO A 65 1.00 -7.32 -11.46
C PRO A 65 -0.47 -7.34 -11.86
N ILE A 66 -0.97 -6.24 -12.44
CA ILE A 66 -2.28 -6.21 -13.08
C ILE A 66 -2.22 -7.17 -14.26
N ILE A 67 -2.79 -8.37 -14.10
CA ILE A 67 -2.97 -9.32 -15.19
C ILE A 67 -4.33 -8.98 -15.81
N ASP A 68 -4.32 -8.27 -16.92
CA ASP A 68 -5.53 -8.04 -17.72
C ASP A 68 -5.98 -9.39 -18.31
N GLU A 69 -7.09 -9.95 -17.81
CA GLU A 69 -7.62 -11.24 -18.26
C GLU A 69 -8.37 -11.17 -19.61
N ASN A 70 -8.23 -10.08 -20.37
CA ASN A 70 -8.85 -9.93 -21.71
C ASN A 70 -7.82 -9.45 -22.74
N GLY A 71 -7.32 -10.39 -23.54
CA GLY A 71 -6.63 -10.13 -24.81
C GLY A 71 -7.60 -9.96 -25.98
#